data_AF-A0A967DV73-F1
#
_entry.id   AF-A0A967DV73-F1
#
_cell.length_a   1.000
_cell.length_b   1.000
_cell.length_c   1.000
_cell.angle_alpha   90.00
_cell.angle_beta   90.00
_cell.angle_gamma   90.00
#
_symmetry.space_group_name_H-M   'P 1'
#
loop_
_entity.id
_entity.type
_entity.pdbx_description
1 polymer ?
#
loop_
_entity_poly.entity_id
_entity_poly.type
_entity_poly.pdbx_seq_one_letter_code
_entity_poly.pdbx_strand_id
1 'polypeptide(L)'
;MILFRLYFMIVGFVLWLFSGLWCVSLAGTAENATDTGDDLRVEVTNKGAGKQVVISDGVREWFLLIEVTPENTVVIRQEKDHDRYIVDESETHDRPMTLDEVDAAISGYVNSVKMRARKN
;
A
#
# COMPACT_ATOMS: atom_id res chain seq x y z
N MET A 1 -13.08 16.81 3.58
CA MET A 1 -13.03 15.82 4.69
C MET A 1 -14.14 14.77 4.68
N ILE A 2 -15.04 14.74 3.68
CA ILE A 2 -16.12 13.72 3.55
C ILE A 2 -15.80 12.69 2.46
N LEU A 3 -15.09 13.10 1.39
CA LEU A 3 -14.66 12.19 0.31
C LEU A 3 -13.73 11.05 0.79
N PHE A 4 -12.82 11.34 1.73
CA PHE A 4 -11.85 10.37 2.26
C PHE A 4 -12.48 9.28 3.15
N ARG A 5 -13.53 9.61 3.91
CA ARG A 5 -14.27 8.62 4.73
C ARG A 5 -15.12 7.69 3.86
N LEU A 6 -15.55 8.17 2.69
CA LEU A 6 -16.35 7.39 1.74
C LEU A 6 -15.47 6.39 0.97
N TYR A 7 -14.26 6.77 0.58
CA TYR A 7 -13.29 5.87 -0.06
C TYR A 7 -12.95 4.68 0.86
N PHE A 8 -12.75 4.95 2.15
CA PHE A 8 -12.44 3.92 3.15
C PHE A 8 -13.61 2.95 3.40
N MET A 9 -14.86 3.44 3.41
CA MET A 9 -16.05 2.59 3.57
C MET A 9 -16.34 1.74 2.33
N ILE A 10 -16.08 2.28 1.13
CA ILE A 10 -16.25 1.53 -0.13
C ILE A 10 -15.13 0.49 -0.29
N VAL A 11 -13.87 0.81 -0.01
CA VAL A 11 -12.77 -0.17 -0.14
C VAL A 11 -12.90 -1.29 0.89
N GLY A 12 -13.27 -1.00 2.15
CA GLY A 12 -13.55 -2.02 3.16
C GLY A 12 -14.76 -2.91 2.82
N PHE A 13 -15.81 -2.34 2.22
CA PHE A 13 -17.02 -3.10 1.83
C PHE A 13 -16.81 -3.90 0.52
N VAL A 14 -16.02 -3.39 -0.41
CA VAL A 14 -15.65 -4.09 -1.65
C VAL A 14 -14.69 -5.26 -1.36
N LEU A 15 -13.75 -5.10 -0.42
CA LEU A 15 -12.89 -6.21 0.04
C LEU A 15 -13.69 -7.32 0.76
N TRP A 16 -14.80 -6.98 1.41
CA TRP A 16 -15.68 -7.98 2.05
C TRP A 16 -16.57 -8.72 1.03
N LEU A 17 -16.98 -8.07 -0.07
CA LEU A 17 -17.79 -8.68 -1.13
C LEU A 17 -16.99 -9.56 -2.10
N PHE A 18 -15.67 -9.40 -2.21
CA PHE A 18 -14.82 -10.23 -3.08
C PHE A 18 -14.35 -11.56 -2.45
N SER A 19 -14.73 -11.86 -1.20
CA SER A 19 -14.42 -13.17 -0.58
C SER A 19 -15.22 -14.36 -1.16
N GLY A 20 -16.16 -14.12 -2.07
CA GLY A 20 -17.07 -15.16 -2.57
C GLY A 20 -16.86 -15.63 -4.01
N LEU A 21 -16.19 -14.87 -4.88
CA LEU A 21 -16.15 -15.23 -6.30
C LEU A 21 -15.08 -14.42 -7.02
N TRP A 22 -14.01 -15.09 -7.45
CA TRP A 22 -13.41 -15.03 -8.79
C TRP A 22 -12.02 -15.69 -8.74
N CYS A 23 -12.03 -17.01 -8.92
CA CYS A 23 -10.96 -17.70 -9.64
C CYS A 23 -11.01 -17.21 -11.10
N VAL A 24 -9.94 -16.59 -11.62
CA VAL A 24 -9.39 -16.72 -12.98
C VAL A 24 -8.10 -15.88 -13.06
N SER A 25 -6.94 -16.54 -13.08
CA SER A 25 -6.13 -16.56 -14.30
C SER A 25 -5.46 -15.28 -14.82
N LEU A 26 -4.38 -14.75 -14.23
CA LEU A 26 -3.29 -14.20 -15.07
C LEU A 26 -1.91 -14.29 -14.40
N ALA A 27 -1.04 -15.07 -15.02
CA ALA A 27 0.36 -15.24 -14.66
C ALA A 27 1.13 -13.94 -14.92
N GLY A 28 1.26 -13.10 -13.89
CA GLY A 28 2.33 -12.14 -13.79
C GLY A 28 3.42 -12.75 -12.93
N THR A 29 4.60 -13.00 -13.50
CA THR A 29 5.80 -13.32 -12.74
C THR A 29 6.16 -12.12 -11.87
N ALA A 30 5.57 -12.05 -10.67
CA ALA A 30 6.06 -11.20 -9.60
C ALA A 30 7.36 -11.83 -9.12
N GLU A 31 8.47 -11.21 -9.50
CA GLU A 31 9.77 -11.43 -8.91
C GLU A 31 9.66 -11.35 -7.38
N ASN A 32 9.66 -12.53 -6.76
CA ASN A 32 9.74 -12.72 -5.33
C ASN A 32 11.09 -12.13 -4.88
N ALA A 33 11.06 -10.91 -4.36
CA ALA A 33 12.14 -10.40 -3.54
C ALA A 33 12.12 -11.17 -2.21
N THR A 34 12.82 -12.30 -2.22
CA THR A 34 13.13 -13.09 -1.02
C THR A 34 13.88 -12.27 0.02
N ASP A 35 13.53 -12.58 1.26
CA ASP A 35 14.35 -12.54 2.46
C ASP A 35 14.51 -11.19 3.19
N THR A 36 13.72 -11.00 4.25
CA THR A 36 14.27 -10.58 5.55
C THR A 36 13.29 -10.76 6.72
N GLY A 37 13.55 -11.75 7.59
CA GLY A 37 13.06 -11.77 8.99
C GLY A 37 11.66 -12.33 9.24
N ASP A 38 11.47 -13.60 8.89
CA ASP A 38 10.48 -14.63 9.30
C ASP A 38 8.99 -14.32 9.59
N ASP A 39 8.50 -13.08 9.57
CA ASP A 39 7.05 -12.81 9.68
C ASP A 39 6.54 -11.56 8.92
N LEU A 40 7.46 -10.73 8.39
CA LEU A 40 7.07 -9.51 7.68
C LEU A 40 6.68 -9.82 6.23
N ARG A 41 5.38 -9.80 5.94
CA ARG A 41 4.85 -10.00 4.58
C ARG A 41 4.77 -8.66 3.87
N VAL A 42 5.34 -8.59 2.67
CA VAL A 42 5.30 -7.39 1.82
C VAL A 42 4.62 -7.75 0.51
N GLU A 43 3.50 -7.11 0.23
CA GLU A 43 2.74 -7.28 -0.99
C GLU A 43 2.76 -5.98 -1.79
N VAL A 44 3.27 -6.02 -3.02
CA VAL A 44 3.31 -4.89 -3.94
C VAL A 44 2.40 -5.18 -5.12
N THR A 45 1.43 -4.29 -5.36
CA THR A 45 0.46 -4.39 -6.46
C THR A 45 0.56 -3.18 -7.36
N ASN A 46 0.71 -3.39 -8.66
CA ASN A 46 0.68 -2.31 -9.64
C ASN A 46 -0.77 -1.86 -9.90
N LYS A 47 -1.01 -0.53 -9.90
CA LYS A 47 -2.32 0.05 -10.21
C LYS A 47 -2.18 1.17 -11.24
N GLY A 48 -2.38 0.84 -12.52
CA GLY A 48 -2.25 1.82 -13.60
C GLY A 48 -0.84 2.43 -13.65
N ALA A 49 -0.74 3.75 -13.57
CA ALA A 49 0.53 4.49 -13.48
C ALA A 49 1.10 4.56 -12.05
N GLY A 50 0.35 4.09 -11.05
CA GLY A 50 0.72 4.06 -9.65
C GLY A 50 0.97 2.64 -9.11
N LYS A 51 1.18 2.55 -7.80
CA LYS A 51 1.45 1.30 -7.10
C LYS A 51 0.89 1.32 -5.67
N GLN A 52 0.54 0.15 -5.18
CA GLN A 52 0.04 -0.09 -3.84
C GLN A 52 0.98 -1.06 -3.13
N VAL A 53 1.25 -0.83 -1.86
CA VAL A 53 2.10 -1.66 -1.02
C VAL A 53 1.37 -1.90 0.28
N VAL A 54 1.29 -3.17 0.68
CA VAL A 54 0.78 -3.60 1.98
C VAL A 54 1.89 -4.36 2.67
N ILE A 55 2.20 -3.99 3.90
CA ILE A 55 3.18 -4.67 4.73
C ILE A 55 2.46 -5.14 5.99
N SER A 56 2.53 -6.41 6.30
CA SER A 56 1.86 -7.00 7.47
C SER A 56 2.89 -7.68 8.37
N ASP A 57 2.80 -7.42 9.67
CA ASP A 57 3.62 -7.98 10.75
C ASP A 57 2.68 -8.40 11.89
N GLY A 58 2.13 -9.61 11.78
CA GLY A 58 1.15 -10.16 12.73
C GLY A 58 -0.08 -9.28 12.92
N VAL A 59 -0.06 -8.46 13.96
CA VAL A 59 -1.14 -7.54 14.37
C VAL A 59 -0.98 -6.13 13.81
N ARG A 60 0.17 -5.81 13.19
CA ARG A 60 0.45 -4.50 12.60
C ARG A 60 0.39 -4.57 11.09
N GLU A 61 -0.14 -3.52 10.49
CA GLU A 61 -0.27 -3.38 9.04
C GLU A 61 0.11 -1.96 8.61
N TRP A 62 0.96 -1.86 7.61
CA TRP A 62 1.35 -0.61 6.96
C TRP A 62 0.87 -0.62 5.53
N PHE A 63 0.21 0.45 5.12
CA PHE A 63 -0.33 0.63 3.79
C PHE A 63 0.28 1.85 3.14
N LEU A 64 0.71 1.71 1.89
CA LEU A 64 1.14 2.79 1.04
C LEU A 64 0.41 2.67 -0.31
N LEU A 65 -0.25 3.73 -0.73
CA LEU A 65 -0.78 3.85 -2.08
C LEU A 65 -0.20 5.09 -2.73
N ILE A 66 0.37 4.92 -3.92
CA ILE A 66 0.79 6.01 -4.78
C ILE A 66 -0.07 5.94 -6.03
N GLU A 67 -0.98 6.89 -6.18
CA GLU A 67 -1.82 7.05 -7.37
C GLU A 67 -1.27 8.17 -8.23
N VAL A 68 -0.80 7.83 -9.43
CA VAL A 68 -0.29 8.80 -10.40
C VAL A 68 -1.37 9.06 -11.44
N THR A 69 -1.75 10.33 -11.58
CA THR A 69 -2.60 10.82 -12.67
C THR A 69 -1.80 11.78 -13.56
N PRO A 70 -2.26 12.09 -14.79
CA PRO A 70 -1.59 13.08 -15.62
C PRO A 70 -1.49 14.47 -14.98
N GLU A 71 -2.42 14.80 -14.09
CA GLU A 71 -2.54 16.13 -13.49
C GLU A 71 -1.75 16.23 -12.19
N ASN A 72 -1.72 15.17 -11.38
CA ASN A 72 -1.17 15.18 -10.02
C ASN A 72 -0.81 13.77 -9.54
N THR A 73 -0.14 13.69 -8.40
CA THR A 73 0.09 12.42 -7.69
C THR A 73 -0.46 12.48 -6.29
N VAL A 74 -1.13 11.42 -5.87
CA VAL A 74 -1.63 11.27 -4.50
C VAL A 74 -0.89 10.12 -3.84
N VAL A 75 -0.29 10.40 -2.68
CA VAL A 75 0.38 9.41 -1.84
C VAL A 75 -0.40 9.27 -0.55
N ILE A 76 -0.78 8.05 -0.20
CA ILE A 76 -1.52 7.73 1.01
C ILE A 76 -0.67 6.77 1.83
N ARG A 77 -0.42 7.11 3.09
CA ARG A 77 0.32 6.30 4.07
C ARG A 77 -0.57 6.02 5.26
N GLN A 78 -0.79 4.75 5.58
CA GLN A 78 -1.56 4.35 6.74
C GLN A 78 -0.81 3.31 7.56
N GLU A 79 -1.05 3.32 8.86
CA GLU A 79 -0.52 2.34 9.80
C GLU A 79 -1.64 1.95 10.77
N LYS A 80 -1.85 0.65 10.87
CA LYS A 80 -2.82 0.03 11.77
C LYS A 80 -2.07 -0.85 12.75
N ASP A 81 -2.43 -0.75 14.03
CA ASP A 81 -2.01 -1.68 15.08
C ASP A 81 -3.26 -2.29 15.71
N HIS A 82 -3.41 -3.61 15.58
CA HIS A 82 -4.62 -4.35 15.85
C HIS A 82 -5.84 -3.75 15.12
N ASP A 83 -6.75 -3.10 15.85
CA ASP A 83 -7.95 -2.46 15.32
C ASP A 83 -7.90 -0.93 15.34
N ARG A 84 -6.73 -0.36 15.62
CA ARG A 84 -6.54 1.08 15.75
C ARG A 84 -5.64 1.62 14.64
N TYR A 85 -6.13 2.65 13.94
CA TYR A 85 -5.29 3.45 13.05
C TYR A 85 -4.38 4.34 13.89
N ILE A 86 -3.08 4.18 13.70
CA ILE A 86 -2.03 4.96 14.37
C ILE A 86 -1.56 6.09 13.46
N VAL A 87 -1.48 5.83 12.15
CA VAL A 87 -1.11 6.82 11.14
C VAL A 87 -2.15 6.79 10.02
N ASP A 88 -2.56 7.97 9.58
CA ASP A 88 -3.41 8.20 8.42
C ASP A 88 -3.00 9.52 7.77
N GLU A 89 -2.11 9.44 6.79
CA GLU A 89 -1.52 10.58 6.11
C GLU A 89 -1.80 10.50 4.61
N SER A 90 -2.17 11.65 4.03
CA SER A 90 -2.31 11.80 2.58
C SER A 90 -1.55 13.03 2.11
N GLU A 91 -0.73 12.86 1.11
CA GLU A 91 0.06 13.91 0.46
C GLU A 91 -0.37 14.00 -1.01
N THR A 92 -0.55 15.21 -1.52
CA THR A 92 -0.86 15.45 -2.93
C THR A 92 0.23 16.32 -3.52
N HIS A 93 0.78 15.87 -4.64
CA HIS A 93 1.77 16.59 -5.41
C HIS A 93 1.09 17.22 -6.61
N ASP A 94 1.37 18.50 -6.87
CA ASP A 94 0.83 19.26 -8.01
C ASP A 94 1.40 18.82 -9.37
N ARG A 95 2.13 17.70 -9.41
CA ARG A 95 2.68 17.12 -10.63
C ARG A 95 2.59 15.59 -10.62
N PRO A 96 2.54 14.94 -11.80
CA PRO A 96 2.76 13.50 -11.90
C PRO A 96 4.18 13.14 -11.44
N MET A 97 4.28 12.10 -10.61
CA MET A 97 5.53 11.42 -10.33
C MET A 97 5.90 10.53 -11.51
N THR A 98 7.19 10.46 -11.79
CA THR A 98 7.76 9.48 -12.71
C THR A 98 7.77 8.08 -12.07
N LEU A 99 7.83 7.03 -12.90
CA LEU A 99 7.91 5.65 -12.41
C LEU A 99 9.10 5.44 -11.45
N ASP A 100 10.25 6.03 -11.76
CA ASP A 100 11.44 5.95 -10.92
C ASP A 100 11.24 6.64 -9.56
N GLU A 101 10.52 7.78 -9.52
CA GLU A 101 10.17 8.46 -8.27
C GLU A 101 9.21 7.59 -7.43
N VAL A 102 8.23 6.93 -8.06
CA VAL A 102 7.31 6.01 -7.39
C VAL A 102 8.07 4.83 -6.78
N ASP A 103 8.96 4.20 -7.55
CA ASP A 103 9.75 3.06 -7.09
C ASP A 103 10.71 3.44 -5.97
N ALA A 104 11.35 4.61 -6.07
CA ALA A 104 12.18 5.15 -5.01
C ALA A 104 11.38 5.42 -3.72
N ALA A 105 10.18 5.99 -3.84
CA ALA A 105 9.29 6.25 -2.70
C ALA A 105 8.86 4.96 -2.01
N ILE A 106 8.52 3.92 -2.77
CA ILE A 106 8.14 2.61 -2.25
C ILE A 106 9.31 1.93 -1.55
N SER A 107 10.47 1.90 -2.19
CA SER A 107 11.68 1.31 -1.60
C SER A 107 12.06 2.00 -0.29
N GLY A 108 12.01 3.34 -0.27
CA GLY A 108 12.22 4.14 0.93
C GLY A 108 11.20 3.82 2.04
N TYR A 109 9.92 3.70 1.70
CA TYR A 109 8.87 3.36 2.65
C TYR A 109 9.04 1.95 3.22
N VAL A 110 9.22 0.93 2.37
CA VAL A 110 9.43 -0.46 2.79
C VAL A 110 10.65 -0.56 3.70
N ASN A 111 11.76 0.10 3.36
CA ASN A 111 12.95 0.11 4.20
C ASN A 111 12.68 0.79 5.56
N SER A 112 11.95 1.91 5.57
CA SER A 112 11.55 2.57 6.83
C SER A 112 10.70 1.67 7.72
N VAL A 113 9.76 0.90 7.13
CA VAL A 113 8.91 -0.04 7.86
C VAL A 113 9.75 -1.20 8.39
N LYS A 114 10.63 -1.80 7.59
CA LYS A 114 11.56 -2.85 8.03
C LYS A 114 12.43 -2.39 9.21
N MET A 115 12.94 -1.16 9.17
CA MET A 115 13.72 -0.60 10.28
C MET A 115 12.87 -0.39 11.54
N ARG A 116 11.62 0.06 11.39
CA ARG A 116 10.69 0.24 12.52
C ARG A 116 10.25 -1.08 13.13
N ALA A 117 9.94 -2.08 12.31
CA ALA A 117 9.52 -3.40 12.74
C ALA A 117 10.62 -4.12 13.53
N ARG A 118 11.90 -3.98 13.14
CA ARG A 118 13.04 -4.54 13.87
C ARG A 118 13.38 -3.85 15.20
N LYS A 119 12.91 -2.62 15.39
CA LYS A 119 13.24 -1.81 16.58
C LYS A 119 12.30 -2.09 17.76
N ASN A 120 11.17 -2.74 17.51
CA ASN A 120 10.21 -3.18 18.54
C ASN A 120 10.43 -4.64 18.91
#